data_AF-A0AAP0WYB8-F1
#
_entry.id   AF-A0AAP0WYB8-F1
#
_cell.length_a   1.000
_cell.length_b   1.000
_cell.length_c   1.000
_cell.angle_alpha   90.00
_cell.angle_beta   90.00
_cell.angle_gamma   90.00
#
_symmetry.space_group_name_H-M   'P 1'
#
loop_
_entity.id
_entity.type
_entity.pdbx_description
1 polymer ?
#
loop_
_entity_poly.entity_id
_entity_poly.type
_entity_poly.pdbx_seq_one_letter_code
_entity_poly.pdbx_strand_id
1 'polypeptide(L)'
;MANLPFVEEQACIAPSPLPVSIIQNLQAIIERLTANNRLDSCKSIYVEVRSLNARASLQVLDLDYLEMSNSEFDYVQSIENYIDQWGKHLEFAVKHLFEVEYNLCNEVFETIELDFRMCCFAKIAAQSGILAFLRFGNNVTKSKKDPIKLLKLLDIFAVLHKLRLDFNRLFGGKACVEIQTLTRDLVKRIVDGACEIFLELFAQVELQRQTSPPSDGSVPRLVSFVTDYCNQLLGGNYRLTLTQVLVIHQSWKDEIYEEELLTNEVRNIINAIELNLEAWSKAYEDTTLSYIFMMNNHWHLYKNLKGTKLEELMGNSWLRRHEQCLEYYVAVYLRECWGRLPALLSQEGLVLFPGGRASARDLVKKRLKAFNEAFDNVYKKQSNWVVPDKSLREKLCQLLVHTIVPVYMSHLQNYGPLVEQDGSAAKYVKHTAQSMENMLNSLFQPRLGKFGSMKNTQLIGKIKNVVANQFRSTLTAV
;
A
#
# COMPACT_ATOMS: atom_id res chain seq x y z
N MET A 1 -1.45 56.93 -26.78
CA MET A 1 -0.98 56.03 -25.70
C MET A 1 -1.24 54.61 -26.15
N ALA A 2 -0.25 54.01 -26.80
CA ALA A 2 -0.32 52.65 -27.32
C ALA A 2 0.40 51.73 -26.33
N ASN A 3 -0.32 50.73 -25.81
CA ASN A 3 0.21 49.69 -24.94
C ASN A 3 1.11 48.75 -25.76
N LEU A 4 2.39 48.70 -25.40
CA LEU A 4 3.32 47.63 -25.78
C LEU A 4 2.97 46.37 -24.99
N PRO A 5 2.92 45.18 -25.60
CA PRO A 5 2.85 43.93 -24.85
C PRO A 5 4.23 43.61 -24.28
N PHE A 6 4.25 43.25 -23.00
CA PHE A 6 5.35 42.57 -22.32
C PHE A 6 5.81 41.37 -23.15
N VAL A 7 7.09 41.35 -23.51
CA VAL A 7 7.75 40.16 -24.02
C VAL A 7 8.05 39.29 -22.80
N GLU A 8 7.38 38.14 -22.71
CA GLU A 8 7.78 37.06 -21.81
C GLU A 8 9.20 36.61 -22.20
N GLU A 9 10.16 36.79 -21.29
CA GLU A 9 11.48 36.18 -21.38
C GLU A 9 11.33 34.65 -21.37
N GLN A 10 11.42 34.05 -22.55
CA GLN A 10 11.55 32.61 -22.70
C GLN A 10 12.86 32.15 -22.06
N ALA A 11 12.74 31.43 -20.95
CA ALA A 11 13.84 30.78 -20.25
C ALA A 11 14.56 29.80 -21.19
N CYS A 12 15.80 30.12 -21.57
CA CYS A 12 16.65 29.25 -22.38
C CYS A 12 17.12 28.04 -21.55
N ILE A 13 16.37 26.95 -21.63
CA ILE A 13 16.72 25.65 -21.03
C ILE A 13 17.34 24.77 -22.13
N ALA A 14 18.61 25.05 -22.44
CA ALA A 14 19.62 24.20 -23.09
C ALA A 14 20.84 25.09 -23.40
N PRO A 15 22.10 24.63 -23.27
CA PRO A 15 23.16 25.31 -23.98
C PRO A 15 22.87 25.13 -25.47
N SER A 16 22.50 26.21 -26.16
CA SER A 16 22.41 26.19 -27.63
C SER A 16 23.72 25.62 -28.18
N PRO A 17 23.69 24.63 -29.09
CA PRO A 17 24.92 24.11 -29.68
C PRO A 17 25.72 25.29 -30.24
N LEU A 18 27.03 25.30 -29.95
CA LEU A 18 27.90 26.39 -30.40
C LEU A 18 27.77 26.52 -31.93
N PRO A 19 27.65 27.74 -32.48
CA PRO A 19 27.62 27.93 -33.92
C PRO A 19 28.81 27.23 -34.59
N VAL A 20 28.58 26.62 -35.76
CA VAL A 20 29.60 25.86 -36.49
C VAL A 20 30.89 26.67 -36.71
N SER A 21 30.76 27.98 -36.96
CA SER A 21 31.91 28.88 -37.11
C SER A 21 32.76 28.99 -35.83
N ILE A 22 32.14 28.92 -34.65
CA ILE A 22 32.87 28.91 -33.37
C ILE A 22 33.57 27.57 -33.17
N ILE A 23 32.93 26.46 -33.53
CA ILE A 23 33.54 25.13 -33.42
C ILE A 23 34.77 25.03 -34.32
N GLN A 24 34.69 25.51 -35.57
CA GLN A 24 35.83 25.56 -36.49
C GLN A 24 36.98 26.42 -35.94
N ASN A 25 36.67 27.56 -35.31
CA ASN A 25 37.68 28.38 -34.66
C ASN A 25 38.33 27.66 -33.47
N LEU A 26 37.56 26.95 -32.65
CA LEU A 26 38.08 26.15 -31.54
C LEU A 26 38.99 25.03 -32.05
N GLN A 27 38.59 24.32 -33.10
CA GLN A 27 39.40 23.28 -33.75
C GLN A 27 40.75 23.85 -34.22
N ALA A 28 40.75 24.99 -34.92
CA ALA A 28 41.98 25.65 -35.38
C ALA A 28 42.89 26.09 -34.22
N ILE A 29 42.32 26.53 -33.09
CA ILE A 29 43.09 26.86 -31.88
C ILE A 29 43.70 25.59 -31.28
N ILE A 30 42.93 24.50 -31.21
CA ILE A 30 43.36 23.22 -30.66
C ILE A 30 44.49 22.61 -31.49
N GLU A 31 44.43 22.70 -32.82
CA GLU A 31 45.51 22.25 -33.71
C GLU A 31 46.81 23.00 -33.41
N ARG A 32 46.74 24.33 -33.26
CA ARG A 32 47.90 25.16 -32.91
C ARG A 32 48.44 24.84 -31.51
N LEU A 33 47.57 24.57 -30.54
CA LEU A 33 47.99 24.22 -29.17
C LEU A 33 48.59 22.82 -29.10
N THR A 34 48.09 21.89 -29.91
CA THR A 34 48.63 20.54 -30.07
C THR A 34 50.05 20.60 -30.66
N ALA A 35 50.26 21.39 -31.71
CA ALA A 35 51.58 21.60 -32.31
C ALA A 35 52.62 22.20 -31.33
N ASN A 36 52.16 22.89 -30.29
CA ASN A 36 53.00 23.52 -29.26
C ASN A 36 53.08 22.71 -27.94
N ASN A 37 52.61 21.45 -27.91
CA ASN A 37 52.58 20.60 -26.71
C ASN A 37 51.82 21.21 -25.50
N ARG A 38 50.81 22.05 -25.73
CA ARG A 38 50.00 22.72 -24.67
C ARG A 38 48.59 22.15 -24.53
N LEU A 39 48.38 20.92 -24.99
CA LEU A 39 47.06 20.30 -25.07
C LEU A 39 46.43 20.05 -23.68
N ASP A 40 47.22 19.70 -22.66
CA ASP A 40 46.71 19.49 -21.30
C ASP A 40 46.23 20.78 -20.62
N SER A 41 46.87 21.91 -20.90
CA SER A 41 46.38 23.21 -20.44
C SER A 41 45.04 23.56 -21.09
N CYS A 42 44.91 23.29 -22.40
CA CYS A 42 43.65 23.46 -23.13
C CYS A 42 42.54 22.58 -22.55
N LYS A 43 42.84 21.31 -22.27
CA LYS A 43 41.92 20.35 -21.64
C LYS A 43 41.38 20.87 -20.31
N SER A 44 42.27 21.34 -19.43
CA SER A 44 41.87 21.82 -18.11
C SER A 44 40.92 23.02 -18.19
N ILE A 45 41.26 24.02 -19.03
CA ILE A 45 40.41 25.21 -19.22
C ILE A 45 39.08 24.84 -19.88
N TYR A 46 39.10 24.00 -20.91
CA TYR A 46 37.89 23.56 -21.59
C TYR A 46 36.94 22.83 -20.63
N VAL A 47 37.47 21.88 -19.87
CA VAL A 47 36.69 21.12 -18.87
C VAL A 47 36.11 22.05 -17.81
N GLU A 48 36.88 23.01 -17.30
CA GLU A 48 36.44 23.97 -16.30
C GLU A 48 35.28 24.83 -16.82
N VAL A 49 35.43 25.45 -18.00
CA VAL A 49 34.39 26.32 -18.56
C VAL A 49 33.13 25.54 -18.90
N ARG A 50 33.26 24.37 -19.54
CA ARG A 50 32.10 23.55 -19.91
C ARG A 50 31.40 22.97 -18.68
N SER A 51 32.14 22.54 -17.65
CA SER A 51 31.52 22.00 -16.43
C SER A 51 30.79 23.08 -15.63
N LEU A 52 31.30 24.31 -15.58
CA LEU A 52 30.59 25.44 -14.98
C LEU A 52 29.29 25.75 -15.72
N ASN A 53 29.31 25.81 -17.05
CA ASN A 53 28.11 26.06 -17.86
C ASN A 53 27.07 24.95 -17.69
N ALA A 54 27.50 23.70 -17.70
CA ALA A 54 26.63 22.55 -17.52
C ALA A 54 26.04 22.51 -16.09
N ARG A 55 26.83 22.85 -15.07
CA ARG A 55 26.35 22.97 -13.69
C ARG A 55 25.33 24.11 -13.55
N ALA A 56 25.59 25.28 -14.13
CA ALA A 56 24.65 26.41 -14.11
C ALA A 56 23.32 26.03 -14.77
N SER A 57 23.36 25.26 -15.87
CA SER A 57 22.14 24.74 -16.53
C SER A 57 21.33 23.81 -15.63
N LEU A 58 21.99 23.02 -14.78
CA LEU A 58 21.34 22.14 -13.80
C LEU A 58 20.80 22.88 -12.59
N GLN A 59 21.46 23.96 -12.14
CA GLN A 59 21.02 24.76 -11.00
C GLN A 59 19.65 25.41 -11.21
N VAL A 60 19.24 25.64 -12.46
CA VAL A 60 17.90 26.16 -12.81
C VAL A 60 16.78 25.18 -12.39
N LEU A 61 17.08 23.89 -12.25
CA LEU A 61 16.12 22.85 -11.91
C LEU A 61 15.83 22.69 -10.41
N ASP A 62 16.35 23.59 -9.56
CA ASP A 62 16.19 23.57 -8.10
C ASP A 62 16.51 22.19 -7.49
N LEU A 63 17.82 21.88 -7.47
CA LEU A 63 18.32 20.54 -7.14
C LEU A 63 18.65 20.35 -5.65
N ASP A 64 18.18 21.24 -4.77
CA ASP A 64 18.48 21.24 -3.34
C ASP A 64 18.10 19.91 -2.67
N TYR A 65 17.06 19.23 -3.18
CA TYR A 65 16.62 17.93 -2.67
C TYR A 65 17.66 16.80 -2.88
N LEU A 66 18.63 16.95 -3.79
CA LEU A 66 19.69 15.96 -4.01
C LEU A 66 20.71 15.92 -2.87
N GLU A 67 20.82 17.00 -2.08
CA GLU A 67 21.77 17.14 -0.98
C GLU A 67 21.20 16.72 0.38
N MET A 68 19.94 16.29 0.43
CA MET A 68 19.30 15.84 1.67
C MET A 68 20.08 14.71 2.34
N SER A 69 20.22 14.82 3.67
CA SER A 69 20.87 13.82 4.50
C SER A 69 19.98 12.59 4.73
N ASN A 70 20.57 11.42 4.96
CA ASN A 70 19.83 10.18 5.23
C ASN A 70 18.85 10.30 6.41
N SER A 71 19.17 11.13 7.41
CA SER A 71 18.30 11.42 8.55
C SER A 71 17.03 12.16 8.17
N GLU A 72 17.08 13.05 7.18
CA GLU A 72 15.91 13.81 6.71
C GLU A 72 14.98 12.94 5.87
N PHE A 73 15.53 12.01 5.08
CA PHE A 73 14.73 11.04 4.32
C PHE A 73 13.71 10.31 5.19
N ASP A 74 14.11 9.84 6.38
CA ASP A 74 13.22 9.05 7.23
C ASP A 74 12.00 9.81 7.81
N TYR A 75 12.01 11.15 7.80
CA TYR A 75 10.91 11.99 8.32
C TYR A 75 10.07 12.64 7.22
N VAL A 76 10.57 12.68 6.00
CA VAL A 76 9.94 13.40 4.89
C VAL A 76 8.79 12.56 4.30
N GLN A 77 7.56 13.03 4.52
CA GLN A 77 6.35 12.44 3.93
C GLN A 77 6.28 12.58 2.40
N SER A 78 7.14 13.41 1.79
CA SER A 78 7.13 13.79 0.37
C SER A 78 8.25 13.15 -0.47
N ILE A 79 8.94 12.09 -0.01
CA ILE A 79 10.00 11.44 -0.81
C ILE A 79 9.47 10.93 -2.16
N GLU A 80 8.22 10.48 -2.21
CA GLU A 80 7.57 10.03 -3.46
C GLU A 80 7.63 11.14 -4.53
N ASN A 81 7.30 12.38 -4.15
CA ASN A 81 7.40 13.54 -5.05
C ASN A 81 8.85 13.83 -5.47
N TYR A 82 9.81 13.66 -4.56
CA TYR A 82 11.22 13.87 -4.87
C TYR A 82 11.78 12.79 -5.81
N ILE A 83 11.29 11.54 -5.73
CA ILE A 83 11.67 10.48 -6.68
C ILE A 83 11.10 10.78 -8.07
N ASP A 84 9.86 11.26 -8.15
CA ASP A 84 9.25 11.67 -9.42
C ASP A 84 9.99 12.85 -10.06
N GLN A 85 10.36 13.86 -9.25
CA GLN A 85 11.18 14.98 -9.69
C GLN A 85 12.58 14.52 -10.10
N TRP A 86 13.23 13.67 -9.30
CA TRP A 86 14.52 13.06 -9.61
C TRP A 86 14.50 12.34 -10.94
N GLY A 87 13.46 11.57 -11.25
CA GLY A 87 13.34 10.87 -12.51
C GLY A 87 13.30 11.80 -13.72
N LYS A 88 12.50 12.87 -13.63
CA LYS A 88 12.38 13.89 -14.69
C LYS A 88 13.68 14.67 -14.88
N HIS A 89 14.32 15.09 -13.78
CA HIS A 89 15.56 15.84 -13.81
C HIS A 89 16.73 14.99 -14.31
N LEU A 90 16.80 13.71 -13.94
CA LEU A 90 17.82 12.79 -14.45
C LEU A 90 17.63 12.54 -15.95
N GLU A 91 16.39 12.32 -16.41
CA GLU A 91 16.10 12.18 -17.84
C GLU A 91 16.51 13.43 -18.62
N PHE A 92 16.19 14.62 -18.11
CA PHE A 92 16.61 15.87 -18.71
C PHE A 92 18.14 15.99 -18.76
N ALA A 93 18.82 15.74 -17.64
CA ALA A 93 20.27 15.85 -17.56
C ALA A 93 20.96 14.91 -18.56
N VAL A 94 20.51 13.66 -18.67
CA VAL A 94 21.09 12.67 -19.58
C VAL A 94 20.83 13.02 -21.04
N LYS A 95 19.58 13.33 -21.41
CA LYS A 95 19.18 13.48 -22.82
C LYS A 95 19.41 14.87 -23.42
N HIS A 96 19.42 15.91 -22.59
CA HIS A 96 19.48 17.29 -23.08
C HIS A 96 20.74 18.03 -22.66
N LEU A 97 21.42 17.61 -21.59
CA LEU A 97 22.66 18.23 -21.15
C LEU A 97 23.88 17.39 -21.51
N PHE A 98 23.98 16.18 -20.98
CA PHE A 98 25.14 15.31 -21.21
C PHE A 98 25.25 14.86 -22.66
N GLU A 99 24.13 14.69 -23.35
CA GLU A 99 24.12 14.47 -24.80
C GLU A 99 24.83 15.59 -25.57
N VAL A 100 24.50 16.83 -25.24
CA VAL A 100 25.07 18.01 -25.91
C VAL A 100 26.55 18.14 -25.60
N GLU A 101 26.94 17.96 -24.33
CA GLU A 101 28.37 18.01 -23.97
C GLU A 101 29.17 16.87 -24.61
N TYR A 102 28.59 15.67 -24.73
CA TYR A 102 29.22 14.53 -25.40
C TYR A 102 29.48 14.82 -26.88
N ASN A 103 28.45 15.27 -27.60
CA ASN A 103 28.57 15.61 -29.02
C ASN A 103 29.55 16.78 -29.21
N LEU A 104 29.49 17.80 -28.36
CA LEU A 104 30.41 18.93 -28.43
C LEU A 104 31.86 18.52 -28.18
N CYS A 105 32.13 17.62 -27.22
CA CYS A 105 33.48 17.09 -27.01
C CYS A 105 34.00 16.33 -28.23
N ASN A 106 33.12 15.62 -28.95
CA ASN A 106 33.49 14.89 -30.15
C ASN A 106 33.76 15.81 -31.34
N GLU A 107 32.97 16.88 -31.50
CA GLU A 107 33.13 17.88 -32.55
C GLU A 107 34.36 18.77 -32.31
N VAL A 108 34.52 19.33 -31.11
CA VAL A 108 35.63 20.26 -30.80
C VAL A 108 36.99 19.57 -30.89
N PHE A 109 37.08 18.30 -30.50
CA PHE A 109 38.32 17.52 -30.52
C PHE A 109 38.37 16.49 -31.65
N GLU A 110 37.67 16.74 -32.77
CA GLU A 110 37.54 15.81 -33.90
C GLU A 110 38.88 15.29 -34.46
N THR A 111 39.95 16.06 -34.35
CA THR A 111 41.28 15.72 -34.85
C THR A 111 42.15 14.98 -33.82
N ILE A 112 41.69 14.84 -32.57
CA ILE A 112 42.44 14.22 -31.45
C ILE A 112 41.95 12.79 -31.18
N GLU A 113 42.80 11.94 -30.61
CA GLU A 113 42.45 10.58 -30.17
C GLU A 113 41.17 10.52 -29.31
N LEU A 114 40.38 9.45 -29.52
CA LEU A 114 39.10 9.22 -28.85
C LEU A 114 39.21 9.21 -27.31
N ASP A 115 40.28 8.61 -26.77
CA ASP A 115 40.51 8.53 -25.33
C ASP A 115 40.64 9.92 -24.69
N PHE A 116 41.22 10.88 -25.41
CA PHE A 116 41.33 12.25 -24.94
C PHE A 116 39.95 12.93 -24.86
N ARG A 117 39.12 12.76 -25.89
CA ARG A 117 37.75 13.32 -25.94
C ARG A 117 36.89 12.76 -24.82
N MET A 118 36.93 11.43 -24.65
CA MET A 118 36.21 10.74 -23.58
C MET A 118 36.69 11.17 -22.19
N CYS A 119 37.98 11.43 -22.00
CA CYS A 119 38.49 11.99 -20.74
C CYS A 119 37.97 13.40 -20.46
N CYS A 120 37.83 14.25 -21.48
CA CYS A 120 37.26 15.59 -21.30
C CYS A 120 35.79 15.50 -20.90
N PHE A 121 35.01 14.73 -21.66
CA PHE A 121 33.60 14.49 -21.37
C PHE A 121 33.38 13.90 -19.97
N ALA A 122 34.15 12.87 -19.59
CA ALA A 122 34.04 12.24 -18.28
C ALA A 122 34.23 13.24 -17.13
N LYS A 123 35.24 14.12 -17.24
CA LYS A 123 35.48 15.16 -16.23
C LYS A 123 34.35 16.19 -16.19
N ILE A 124 33.85 16.61 -17.36
CA ILE A 124 32.70 17.53 -17.44
C ILE A 124 31.49 16.88 -16.76
N ALA A 125 31.13 15.65 -17.12
CA ALA A 125 29.99 14.95 -16.54
C ALA A 125 30.09 14.83 -15.01
N ALA A 126 31.25 14.37 -14.51
CA ALA A 126 31.51 14.21 -13.08
C ALA A 126 31.40 15.55 -12.31
N GLN A 127 31.91 16.64 -12.88
CA GLN A 127 31.87 17.97 -12.26
C GLN A 127 30.50 18.66 -12.41
N SER A 128 29.70 18.31 -13.40
CA SER A 128 28.45 19.03 -13.69
C SER A 128 27.31 18.65 -12.75
N GLY A 129 27.29 17.43 -12.22
CA GLY A 129 26.30 17.04 -11.20
C GLY A 129 25.76 15.61 -11.28
N ILE A 130 26.17 14.78 -12.27
CA ILE A 130 25.67 13.41 -12.42
C ILE A 130 25.86 12.56 -11.15
N LEU A 131 26.95 12.81 -10.41
CA LEU A 131 27.26 12.11 -9.17
C LEU A 131 26.23 12.41 -8.07
N ALA A 132 25.64 13.62 -8.04
CA ALA A 132 24.60 13.96 -7.06
C ALA A 132 23.32 13.15 -7.30
N PHE A 133 22.91 12.97 -8.57
CA PHE A 133 21.77 12.12 -8.91
C PHE A 133 21.98 10.66 -8.48
N LEU A 134 23.17 10.10 -8.72
CA LEU A 134 23.50 8.73 -8.32
C LEU A 134 23.58 8.59 -6.78
N ARG A 135 24.11 9.60 -6.08
CA ARG A 135 24.14 9.63 -4.61
C ARG A 135 22.74 9.68 -4.01
N PHE A 136 21.84 10.49 -4.56
CA PHE A 136 20.43 10.53 -4.14
C PHE A 136 19.78 9.15 -4.23
N GLY A 137 19.92 8.47 -5.37
CA GLY A 137 19.41 7.10 -5.53
C GLY A 137 20.01 6.14 -4.49
N ASN A 138 21.32 6.25 -4.23
CA ASN A 138 22.00 5.42 -3.25
C ASN A 138 21.51 5.70 -1.81
N ASN A 139 21.20 6.95 -1.47
CA ASN A 139 20.63 7.30 -0.16
C ASN A 139 19.24 6.66 0.02
N VAL A 140 18.40 6.61 -1.02
CA VAL A 140 17.12 5.88 -0.99
C VAL A 140 17.34 4.39 -0.75
N THR A 141 18.36 3.77 -1.35
CA THR A 141 18.66 2.34 -1.08
C THR A 141 19.08 2.07 0.37
N LYS A 142 19.60 3.07 1.08
CA LYS A 142 20.03 2.98 2.49
C LYS A 142 18.93 3.34 3.48
N SER A 143 17.77 3.80 3.03
CA SER A 143 16.65 4.12 3.91
C SER A 143 16.13 2.87 4.62
N LYS A 144 15.31 3.06 5.66
CA LYS A 144 14.71 1.97 6.42
C LYS A 144 14.00 0.95 5.52
N LYS A 145 14.19 -0.35 5.83
CA LYS A 145 13.46 -1.44 5.19
C LYS A 145 11.99 -1.38 5.60
N ASP A 146 11.13 -1.00 4.66
CA ASP A 146 9.68 -1.06 4.82
C ASP A 146 9.03 -1.40 3.46
N PRO A 147 7.76 -1.81 3.42
CA PRO A 147 7.11 -2.14 2.14
C PRO A 147 7.02 -0.94 1.18
N ILE A 148 6.96 0.28 1.69
CA ILE A 148 6.88 1.48 0.84
C ILE A 148 8.22 1.71 0.12
N LYS A 149 9.34 1.34 0.74
CA LYS A 149 10.67 1.36 0.14
C LYS A 149 10.73 0.49 -1.12
N LEU A 150 10.07 -0.67 -1.16
CA LEU A 150 10.04 -1.49 -2.37
C LEU A 150 9.48 -0.70 -3.55
N LEU A 151 8.34 -0.03 -3.37
CA LEU A 151 7.72 0.77 -4.43
C LEU A 151 8.67 1.87 -4.92
N LYS A 152 9.31 2.59 -3.98
CA LYS A 152 10.31 3.62 -4.28
C LYS A 152 11.51 3.08 -5.05
N LEU A 153 12.00 1.89 -4.70
CA LEU A 153 13.09 1.22 -5.40
C LEU A 153 12.69 0.84 -6.82
N LEU A 154 11.46 0.37 -7.03
CA LEU A 154 10.93 0.07 -8.35
C LEU A 154 10.81 1.33 -9.22
N ASP A 155 10.37 2.46 -8.65
CA ASP A 155 10.27 3.73 -9.37
C ASP A 155 11.66 4.20 -9.85
N ILE A 156 12.67 4.14 -8.97
CA ILE A 156 14.05 4.48 -9.33
C ILE A 156 14.60 3.52 -10.39
N PHE A 157 14.35 2.21 -10.24
CA PHE A 157 14.75 1.22 -11.23
C PHE A 157 14.12 1.50 -12.60
N ALA A 158 12.83 1.84 -12.65
CA ALA A 158 12.13 2.11 -13.90
C ALA A 158 12.76 3.29 -14.66
N VAL A 159 13.16 4.37 -13.97
CA VAL A 159 13.88 5.50 -14.57
C VAL A 159 15.25 5.07 -15.10
N LEU A 160 16.05 4.38 -14.28
CA LEU A 160 17.39 3.93 -14.70
C LEU A 160 17.33 2.93 -15.86
N HIS A 161 16.33 2.05 -15.87
CA HIS A 161 16.09 1.11 -16.94
C HIS A 161 15.72 1.83 -18.25
N LYS A 162 14.83 2.83 -18.17
CA LYS A 162 14.47 3.68 -19.32
C LYS A 162 15.68 4.40 -19.93
N LEU A 163 16.62 4.86 -19.10
CA LEU A 163 17.83 5.58 -19.53
C LEU A 163 19.03 4.67 -19.81
N ARG A 164 18.88 3.34 -19.68
CA ARG A 164 20.01 2.39 -19.76
C ARG A 164 20.85 2.53 -21.03
N LEU A 165 20.19 2.66 -22.18
CA LEU A 165 20.90 2.78 -23.47
C LEU A 165 21.66 4.10 -23.58
N ASP A 166 21.06 5.19 -23.09
CA ASP A 166 21.70 6.51 -23.05
C ASP A 166 22.92 6.48 -22.12
N PHE A 167 22.80 5.87 -20.93
CA PHE A 167 23.92 5.69 -20.01
C PHE A 167 25.06 4.87 -20.62
N ASN A 168 24.75 3.77 -21.30
CA ASN A 168 25.76 2.93 -21.93
C ASN A 168 26.49 3.65 -23.08
N ARG A 169 25.77 4.47 -23.87
CA ARG A 169 26.36 5.23 -24.96
C ARG A 169 27.23 6.38 -24.45
N LEU A 170 26.72 7.17 -23.51
CA LEU A 170 27.40 8.36 -23.01
C LEU A 170 28.57 8.00 -22.09
N PHE A 171 28.34 7.10 -21.13
CA PHE A 171 29.29 6.79 -20.06
C PHE A 171 30.00 5.45 -20.24
N GLY A 172 29.84 4.75 -21.37
CA GLY A 172 30.45 3.42 -21.59
C GLY A 172 31.98 3.42 -21.80
N GLY A 173 32.59 4.58 -22.06
CA GLY A 173 34.03 4.68 -22.28
C GLY A 173 34.88 4.50 -21.00
N LYS A 174 36.13 4.01 -21.14
CA LYS A 174 37.07 3.76 -20.03
C LYS A 174 37.30 4.99 -19.12
N ALA A 175 37.16 6.19 -19.66
CA ALA A 175 37.30 7.42 -18.88
C ALA A 175 36.18 7.64 -17.85
N CYS A 176 35.01 7.01 -18.03
CA CYS A 176 33.83 7.17 -17.19
C CYS A 176 33.68 6.06 -16.12
N VAL A 177 34.77 5.35 -15.78
CA VAL A 177 34.74 4.19 -14.85
C VAL A 177 34.11 4.53 -13.49
N GLU A 178 34.31 5.73 -12.96
CA GLU A 178 33.67 6.17 -11.70
C GLU A 178 32.14 6.19 -11.83
N ILE A 179 31.61 6.83 -12.88
CA ILE A 179 30.16 6.94 -13.15
C ILE A 179 29.58 5.54 -13.42
N GLN A 180 30.27 4.71 -14.20
CA GLN A 180 29.86 3.32 -14.47
C GLN A 180 29.77 2.51 -13.19
N THR A 181 30.78 2.60 -12.32
CA THR A 181 30.84 1.86 -11.06
C THR A 181 29.70 2.29 -10.14
N LEU A 182 29.49 3.59 -9.95
CA LEU A 182 28.40 4.11 -9.13
C LEU A 182 27.01 3.73 -9.69
N THR A 183 26.83 3.76 -11.01
CA THR A 183 25.57 3.37 -11.66
C THR A 183 25.30 1.88 -11.47
N ARG A 184 26.31 1.03 -11.70
CA ARG A 184 26.20 -0.43 -11.50
C ARG A 184 25.91 -0.76 -10.04
N ASP A 185 26.63 -0.14 -9.11
CA ASP A 185 26.46 -0.39 -7.68
C ASP A 185 25.07 0.06 -7.21
N LEU A 186 24.56 1.19 -7.74
CA LEU A 186 23.19 1.64 -7.47
C LEU A 186 22.16 0.65 -8.00
N VAL A 187 22.25 0.24 -9.27
CA VAL A 187 21.33 -0.75 -9.87
C VAL A 187 21.37 -2.07 -9.08
N LYS A 188 22.56 -2.52 -8.68
CA LYS A 188 22.73 -3.72 -7.85
C LYS A 188 22.00 -3.60 -6.52
N ARG A 189 22.22 -2.51 -5.77
CA ARG A 189 21.56 -2.26 -4.49
C ARG A 189 20.05 -2.16 -4.61
N ILE A 190 19.56 -1.56 -5.70
CA ILE A 190 18.12 -1.45 -5.96
C ILE A 190 17.51 -2.84 -6.19
N VAL A 191 18.12 -3.66 -7.05
CA VAL A 191 17.64 -5.00 -7.36
C VAL A 191 17.70 -5.89 -6.12
N ASP A 192 18.84 -5.96 -5.45
CA ASP A 192 19.03 -6.76 -4.24
C ASP A 192 18.02 -6.33 -3.14
N GLY A 193 17.90 -5.02 -2.89
CA GLY A 193 17.00 -4.49 -1.86
C GLY A 193 15.52 -4.67 -2.19
N ALA A 194 15.14 -4.59 -3.47
CA ALA A 194 13.76 -4.81 -3.89
C ALA A 194 13.38 -6.30 -3.75
N CYS A 195 14.25 -7.21 -4.20
CA CYS A 195 14.04 -8.64 -4.04
C CYS A 195 14.01 -9.07 -2.57
N GLU A 196 14.93 -8.54 -1.74
CA GLU A 196 14.96 -8.82 -0.31
C GLU A 196 13.64 -8.43 0.38
N ILE A 197 13.17 -7.19 0.20
CA ILE A 197 11.91 -6.73 0.82
C ILE A 197 10.71 -7.53 0.31
N PHE A 198 10.67 -7.86 -0.99
CA PHE A 198 9.57 -8.62 -1.56
C PHE A 198 9.51 -10.05 -1.03
N LEU A 199 10.64 -10.76 -0.99
CA LEU A 199 10.71 -12.15 -0.53
C LEU A 199 10.54 -12.27 1.00
N GLU A 200 11.01 -11.28 1.77
CA GLU A 200 10.79 -11.24 3.22
C GLU A 200 9.31 -11.03 3.58
N LEU A 201 8.49 -10.45 2.68
CA LEU A 201 7.08 -10.13 2.97
C LEU A 201 6.28 -11.37 3.39
N PHE A 202 6.49 -12.51 2.74
CA PHE A 202 5.83 -13.77 3.12
C PHE A 202 6.13 -14.16 4.56
N ALA A 203 7.42 -14.22 4.93
CA ALA A 203 7.85 -14.57 6.27
C ALA A 203 7.32 -13.57 7.31
N GLN A 204 7.32 -12.27 6.98
CA GLN A 204 6.77 -11.24 7.87
C GLN A 204 5.28 -11.40 8.09
N VAL A 205 4.50 -11.72 7.05
CA VAL A 205 3.07 -12.01 7.18
C VAL A 205 2.86 -13.26 8.03
N GLU A 206 3.64 -14.32 7.82
CA GLU A 206 3.53 -15.55 8.60
C GLU A 206 3.81 -15.31 10.09
N LEU A 207 4.83 -14.52 10.43
CA LEU A 207 5.17 -14.19 11.82
C LEU A 207 4.04 -13.48 12.58
N GLN A 208 3.17 -12.73 11.87
CA GLN A 208 2.03 -12.07 12.52
C GLN A 208 1.00 -13.05 13.08
N ARG A 209 1.04 -14.34 12.73
CA ARG A 209 0.14 -15.38 13.25
C ARG A 209 0.13 -15.46 14.79
N GLN A 210 1.26 -15.13 15.42
CA GLN A 210 1.42 -15.19 16.89
C GLN A 210 0.79 -14.00 17.61
N THR A 211 0.37 -12.96 16.88
CA THR A 211 -0.26 -11.77 17.48
C THR A 211 -1.69 -12.07 17.92
N SER A 212 -2.16 -11.34 18.92
CA SER A 212 -3.55 -11.47 19.37
C SER A 212 -4.52 -10.84 18.36
N PRO A 213 -5.65 -11.50 18.06
CA PRO A 213 -6.64 -10.93 17.14
C PRO A 213 -7.38 -9.73 17.76
N PRO A 214 -8.04 -8.89 16.95
CA PRO A 214 -8.80 -7.74 17.44
C PRO A 214 -9.89 -8.15 18.44
N SER A 215 -9.89 -7.56 19.63
CA SER A 215 -10.85 -7.93 20.69
C SER A 215 -12.32 -7.65 20.33
N ASP A 216 -12.58 -6.86 19.28
CA ASP A 216 -13.91 -6.50 18.79
C ASP A 216 -14.37 -7.32 17.58
N GLY A 217 -13.54 -8.26 17.10
CA GLY A 217 -13.83 -9.07 15.92
C GLY A 217 -13.67 -8.33 14.58
N SER A 218 -13.08 -7.13 14.57
CA SER A 218 -12.85 -6.38 13.34
C SER A 218 -11.81 -7.02 12.41
N VAL A 219 -11.74 -6.53 11.16
CA VAL A 219 -10.71 -6.95 10.20
C VAL A 219 -9.35 -6.45 10.67
N PRO A 220 -8.34 -7.32 10.84
CA PRO A 220 -6.99 -6.89 11.19
C PRO A 220 -6.41 -5.98 10.10
N ARG A 221 -5.74 -4.89 10.51
CA ARG A 221 -5.14 -3.93 9.58
C ARG A 221 -4.13 -4.58 8.63
N LEU A 222 -3.46 -5.64 9.08
CA LEU A 222 -2.55 -6.44 8.27
C LEU A 222 -3.25 -6.98 7.01
N VAL A 223 -4.46 -7.51 7.15
CA VAL A 223 -5.20 -8.13 6.05
C VAL A 223 -5.45 -7.11 4.95
N SER A 224 -6.02 -5.95 5.31
CA SER A 224 -6.29 -4.89 4.33
C SER A 224 -5.01 -4.33 3.72
N PHE A 225 -3.97 -4.12 4.52
CA PHE A 225 -2.71 -3.60 4.00
C PHE A 225 -2.06 -4.56 3.00
N VAL A 226 -1.94 -5.84 3.34
CA VAL A 226 -1.28 -6.84 2.49
C VAL A 226 -2.05 -7.04 1.20
N THR A 227 -3.38 -7.12 1.25
CA THR A 227 -4.19 -7.29 0.04
C THR A 227 -4.13 -6.07 -0.88
N ASP A 228 -4.21 -4.85 -0.33
CA ASP A 228 -4.06 -3.60 -1.10
C ASP A 228 -2.65 -3.49 -1.70
N TYR A 229 -1.62 -3.83 -0.93
CA TYR A 229 -0.23 -3.78 -1.35
C TYR A 229 0.07 -4.81 -2.45
N CYS A 230 -0.36 -6.06 -2.31
CA CYS A 230 -0.24 -7.08 -3.35
C CYS A 230 -0.99 -6.68 -4.62
N ASN A 231 -2.18 -6.09 -4.50
CA ASN A 231 -2.91 -5.53 -5.65
C ASN A 231 -2.12 -4.43 -6.37
N GLN A 232 -1.44 -3.55 -5.61
CA GLN A 232 -0.59 -2.51 -6.18
C GLN A 232 0.62 -3.10 -6.92
N LEU A 233 1.28 -4.12 -6.35
CA LEU A 233 2.41 -4.81 -6.99
C LEU A 233 2.00 -5.56 -8.27
N LEU A 234 0.80 -6.14 -8.30
CA LEU A 234 0.26 -6.81 -9.48
C LEU A 234 -0.29 -5.82 -10.54
N GLY A 235 -0.38 -4.53 -10.20
CA GLY A 235 -0.96 -3.49 -11.05
C GLY A 235 0.05 -2.80 -11.98
N GLY A 236 -0.42 -2.43 -13.17
CA GLY A 236 0.22 -1.46 -14.07
C GLY A 236 1.71 -1.65 -14.29
N ASN A 237 2.49 -0.59 -14.05
CA ASN A 237 3.93 -0.56 -14.27
C ASN A 237 4.70 -1.37 -13.22
N TYR A 238 4.25 -1.41 -11.96
CA TYR A 238 4.96 -2.12 -10.89
C TYR A 238 5.11 -3.61 -11.16
N ARG A 239 4.08 -4.25 -11.75
CA ARG A 239 4.16 -5.66 -12.16
C ARG A 239 5.32 -5.87 -13.13
N LEU A 240 5.38 -5.07 -14.19
CA LEU A 240 6.40 -5.20 -15.23
C LEU A 240 7.81 -4.95 -14.65
N THR A 241 7.94 -3.88 -13.86
CA THR A 241 9.22 -3.50 -13.25
C THR A 241 9.70 -4.54 -12.24
N LEU A 242 8.82 -5.02 -11.36
CA LEU A 242 9.16 -6.04 -10.37
C LEU A 242 9.52 -7.38 -11.02
N THR A 243 8.78 -7.81 -12.05
CA THR A 243 9.16 -9.00 -12.83
C THR A 243 10.57 -8.84 -13.42
N GLN A 244 10.88 -7.71 -14.06
CA GLN A 244 12.23 -7.47 -14.58
C GLN A 244 13.31 -7.52 -13.49
N VAL A 245 13.04 -6.91 -12.33
CA VAL A 245 13.95 -6.92 -11.18
C VAL A 245 14.21 -8.35 -10.69
N LEU A 246 13.16 -9.15 -10.54
CA LEU A 246 13.26 -10.56 -10.11
C LEU A 246 14.08 -11.40 -11.11
N VAL A 247 13.84 -11.21 -12.41
CA VAL A 247 14.57 -11.91 -13.48
C VAL A 247 16.06 -11.55 -13.47
N ILE A 248 16.38 -10.26 -13.30
CA ILE A 248 17.77 -9.81 -13.18
C ILE A 248 18.42 -10.43 -11.95
N HIS A 249 17.73 -10.45 -10.80
CA HIS A 249 18.27 -11.02 -9.57
C HIS A 249 18.51 -12.54 -9.69
N GLN A 250 17.57 -13.29 -10.28
CA GLN A 250 17.77 -14.73 -10.57
C GLN A 250 18.99 -14.95 -11.47
N SER A 251 19.16 -14.13 -12.50
CA SER A 251 20.32 -14.21 -13.41
C SER A 251 21.66 -13.96 -12.71
N TRP A 252 21.67 -13.17 -11.63
CA TRP A 252 22.90 -12.93 -10.83
C TRP A 252 23.23 -14.07 -9.88
N LYS A 253 22.25 -14.92 -9.56
CA LYS A 253 22.41 -16.06 -8.65
C LYS A 253 22.55 -17.40 -9.39
N ASP A 254 22.60 -17.39 -10.72
CA ASP A 254 22.57 -18.59 -11.56
C ASP A 254 21.37 -19.52 -11.24
N GLU A 255 20.26 -18.93 -10.79
CA GLU A 255 19.02 -19.64 -10.49
C GLU A 255 18.22 -19.92 -11.78
N ILE A 256 17.45 -21.01 -11.78
CA ILE A 256 16.56 -21.32 -12.91
C ILE A 256 15.51 -20.22 -13.00
N TYR A 257 15.38 -19.62 -14.19
CA TYR A 257 14.36 -18.63 -14.47
C TYR A 257 12.97 -19.20 -14.16
N GLU A 258 12.25 -18.52 -13.26
CA GLU A 258 10.89 -18.89 -12.90
C GLU A 258 9.94 -17.78 -13.35
N GLU A 259 9.26 -18.02 -14.48
CA GLU A 259 8.38 -17.04 -15.14
C GLU A 259 7.25 -16.55 -14.23
N GLU A 260 6.80 -17.42 -13.32
CA GLU A 260 5.67 -17.17 -12.42
C GLU A 260 6.09 -16.84 -10.98
N LEU A 261 7.36 -16.51 -10.71
CA LEU A 261 7.85 -16.25 -9.35
C LEU A 261 7.00 -15.19 -8.64
N LEU A 262 6.77 -14.03 -9.28
CA LEU A 262 5.96 -12.94 -8.71
C LEU A 262 4.55 -13.44 -8.31
N THR A 263 3.91 -14.17 -9.21
CA THR A 263 2.55 -14.66 -9.01
C THR A 263 2.47 -15.77 -7.98
N ASN A 264 3.49 -16.63 -7.90
CA ASN A 264 3.60 -17.69 -6.89
C ASN A 264 3.83 -17.09 -5.50
N GLU A 265 4.75 -16.14 -5.36
CA GLU A 265 5.03 -15.48 -4.09
C GLU A 265 3.84 -14.68 -3.57
N VAL A 266 3.14 -13.93 -4.45
CA VAL A 266 1.91 -13.23 -4.04
C VAL A 266 0.84 -14.23 -3.60
N ARG A 267 0.68 -15.37 -4.30
CA ARG A 267 -0.26 -16.43 -3.89
C ARG A 267 0.10 -16.98 -2.51
N ASN A 268 1.38 -17.23 -2.25
CA ASN A 268 1.87 -17.70 -0.95
C ASN A 268 1.58 -16.69 0.16
N ILE A 269 1.77 -15.40 -0.10
CA ILE A 269 1.44 -14.32 0.85
C ILE A 269 -0.06 -14.31 1.19
N ILE A 270 -0.94 -14.45 0.19
CA ILE A 270 -2.39 -14.50 0.43
C ILE A 270 -2.79 -15.76 1.19
N ASN A 271 -2.22 -16.92 0.84
CA ASN A 271 -2.44 -18.15 1.59
C ASN A 271 -1.99 -18.02 3.05
N ALA A 272 -0.88 -17.32 3.30
CA ALA A 272 -0.41 -17.04 4.67
C ALA A 272 -1.41 -16.16 5.45
N ILE A 273 -2.04 -15.18 4.79
CA ILE A 273 -3.15 -14.41 5.38
C ILE A 273 -4.32 -15.33 5.76
N GLU A 274 -4.75 -16.24 4.87
CA GLU A 274 -5.84 -17.17 5.18
C GLU A 274 -5.51 -18.07 6.39
N LEU A 275 -4.29 -18.62 6.44
CA LEU A 275 -3.83 -19.41 7.59
C LEU A 275 -3.80 -18.58 8.89
N ASN A 276 -3.43 -17.31 8.81
CA ASN A 276 -3.44 -16.42 9.97
C ASN A 276 -4.86 -16.15 10.45
N LEU A 277 -5.81 -15.93 9.54
CA LEU A 277 -7.23 -15.78 9.88
C LEU A 277 -7.76 -17.02 10.60
N GLU A 278 -7.42 -18.22 10.14
CA GLU A 278 -7.81 -19.45 10.82
C GLU A 278 -7.22 -19.56 12.23
N ALA A 279 -5.92 -19.27 12.39
CA ALA A 279 -5.26 -19.29 13.69
C ALA A 279 -5.87 -18.27 14.67
N TRP A 280 -6.09 -17.04 14.20
CA TRP A 280 -6.73 -15.98 14.97
C TRP A 280 -8.16 -16.31 15.35
N SER A 281 -8.94 -16.94 14.47
CA SER A 281 -10.30 -17.37 14.78
C SER A 281 -10.34 -18.37 15.95
N LYS A 282 -9.33 -19.23 16.08
CA LYS A 282 -9.20 -20.23 17.15
C LYS A 282 -8.67 -19.63 18.45
N ALA A 283 -8.05 -18.45 18.40
CA ALA A 283 -7.47 -17.77 19.56
C ALA A 283 -8.50 -17.01 20.41
N TYR A 284 -9.73 -16.80 19.91
CA TYR A 284 -10.78 -16.18 20.71
C TYR A 284 -11.31 -17.15 21.77
N GLU A 285 -11.38 -16.67 23.02
CA GLU A 285 -12.05 -17.40 24.12
C GLU A 285 -13.53 -17.62 23.83
N ASP A 286 -14.16 -16.64 23.17
CA ASP A 286 -15.56 -16.69 22.80
C ASP A 286 -15.75 -17.10 21.34
N THR A 287 -16.17 -18.35 21.13
CA THR A 287 -16.47 -18.91 19.81
C THR A 287 -17.50 -18.07 19.03
N THR A 288 -18.41 -17.39 19.71
CA THR A 288 -19.42 -16.57 19.02
C THR A 288 -18.83 -15.27 18.44
N LEU A 289 -17.78 -14.74 19.05
CA LEU A 289 -17.01 -13.62 18.52
C LEU A 289 -16.13 -14.05 17.33
N SER A 290 -15.59 -15.27 17.36
CA SER A 290 -14.79 -15.76 16.23
C SER A 290 -15.62 -15.91 14.95
N TYR A 291 -16.92 -16.19 15.04
CA TYR A 291 -17.82 -16.18 13.88
C TYR A 291 -17.96 -14.78 13.27
N ILE A 292 -18.13 -13.73 14.09
CA ILE A 292 -18.17 -12.34 13.61
C ILE A 292 -16.84 -11.95 12.96
N PHE A 293 -15.72 -12.33 13.58
CA PHE A 293 -14.40 -12.13 13.02
C PHE A 293 -14.26 -12.78 11.63
N MET A 294 -14.65 -14.04 11.48
CA MET A 294 -14.57 -14.74 10.20
C MET A 294 -15.52 -14.13 9.16
N MET A 295 -16.73 -13.73 9.54
CA MET A 295 -17.65 -13.00 8.65
C MET A 295 -17.03 -11.71 8.12
N ASN A 296 -16.46 -10.89 9.01
CA ASN A 296 -15.84 -9.63 8.64
C ASN A 296 -14.70 -9.82 7.64
N ASN A 297 -13.82 -10.80 7.90
CA ASN A 297 -12.66 -11.06 7.05
C ASN A 297 -13.06 -11.68 5.71
N HIS A 298 -13.96 -12.67 5.68
CA HIS A 298 -14.44 -13.25 4.43
C HIS A 298 -15.20 -12.23 3.57
N TRP A 299 -15.99 -11.35 4.20
CA TRP A 299 -16.63 -10.26 3.46
C TRP A 299 -15.62 -9.27 2.91
N HIS A 300 -14.57 -8.92 3.68
CA HIS A 300 -13.51 -8.06 3.20
C HIS A 300 -12.78 -8.68 1.99
N LEU A 301 -12.37 -9.95 2.08
CA LEU A 301 -11.71 -10.65 0.99
C LEU A 301 -12.62 -10.81 -0.23
N TYR A 302 -13.91 -11.11 -0.03
CA TYR A 302 -14.88 -11.21 -1.12
C TYR A 302 -15.17 -9.87 -1.78
N LYS A 303 -15.49 -8.83 -1.00
CA LYS A 303 -15.99 -7.56 -1.53
C LYS A 303 -14.87 -6.68 -2.06
N ASN A 304 -13.76 -6.55 -1.31
CA ASN A 304 -12.71 -5.60 -1.65
C ASN A 304 -11.77 -6.11 -2.73
N LEU A 305 -11.69 -7.43 -2.94
CA LEU A 305 -10.82 -8.02 -3.96
C LEU A 305 -11.57 -8.35 -5.25
N LYS A 306 -12.89 -8.23 -5.25
CA LYS A 306 -13.69 -8.35 -6.47
C LYS A 306 -13.32 -7.24 -7.47
N GLY A 307 -13.01 -7.64 -8.69
CA GLY A 307 -12.53 -6.82 -9.79
C GLY A 307 -11.05 -6.45 -9.71
N THR A 308 -10.27 -7.01 -8.76
CA THR A 308 -8.86 -6.65 -8.60
C THR A 308 -7.91 -7.66 -9.26
N LYS A 309 -6.64 -7.26 -9.44
CA LYS A 309 -5.61 -8.15 -9.98
C LYS A 309 -5.33 -9.37 -9.11
N LEU A 310 -5.59 -9.25 -7.81
CA LEU A 310 -5.52 -10.37 -6.89
C LEU A 310 -6.63 -11.40 -7.12
N GLU A 311 -7.87 -10.99 -7.44
CA GLU A 311 -8.91 -11.93 -7.87
C GLU A 311 -8.52 -12.63 -9.18
N GLU A 312 -8.02 -11.88 -10.17
CA GLU A 312 -7.56 -12.47 -11.43
C GLU A 312 -6.48 -13.55 -11.19
N LEU A 313 -5.57 -13.31 -10.25
CA LEU A 313 -4.51 -14.25 -9.86
C LEU A 313 -5.03 -15.47 -9.08
N MET A 314 -5.91 -15.26 -8.10
CA MET A 314 -6.42 -16.32 -7.23
C MET A 314 -7.51 -17.16 -7.91
N GLY A 315 -8.24 -16.57 -8.85
CA GLY A 315 -9.29 -17.21 -9.62
C GLY A 315 -10.67 -17.12 -8.97
N ASN A 316 -11.71 -17.19 -9.80
CA ASN A 316 -13.11 -17.05 -9.38
C ASN A 316 -13.57 -18.10 -8.35
N SER A 317 -12.97 -19.29 -8.34
CA SER A 317 -13.27 -20.35 -7.36
C SER A 317 -12.88 -19.93 -5.94
N TRP A 318 -11.76 -19.22 -5.78
CA TRP A 318 -11.31 -18.68 -4.51
C TRP A 318 -12.27 -17.61 -3.98
N LEU A 319 -12.71 -16.69 -4.85
CA LEU A 319 -13.69 -15.66 -4.45
C LEU A 319 -15.03 -16.27 -3.99
N ARG A 320 -15.54 -17.25 -4.75
CA ARG A 320 -16.78 -17.99 -4.37
C ARG A 320 -16.63 -18.74 -3.05
N ARG A 321 -15.45 -19.28 -2.76
CA ARG A 321 -15.19 -19.93 -1.47
C ARG A 321 -15.39 -18.95 -0.31
N HIS A 322 -14.91 -17.72 -0.42
CA HIS A 322 -15.13 -16.70 0.62
C HIS A 322 -16.60 -16.29 0.76
N GLU A 323 -17.35 -16.24 -0.33
CA GLU A 323 -18.81 -16.02 -0.30
C GLU A 323 -19.53 -17.15 0.46
N GLN A 324 -19.21 -18.40 0.15
CA GLN A 324 -19.76 -19.57 0.84
C GLN A 324 -19.38 -19.62 2.33
N CYS A 325 -18.12 -19.30 2.66
CA CYS A 325 -17.66 -19.20 4.04
C CYS A 325 -18.42 -18.11 4.79
N LEU A 326 -18.65 -16.95 4.18
CA LEU A 326 -19.45 -15.89 4.77
C LEU A 326 -20.87 -16.35 5.10
N GLU A 327 -21.56 -16.97 4.14
CA GLU A 327 -22.92 -17.50 4.35
C GLU A 327 -22.96 -18.53 5.48
N TYR A 328 -21.97 -19.43 5.51
CA TYR A 328 -21.80 -20.40 6.58
C TYR A 328 -21.65 -19.74 7.95
N TYR A 329 -20.74 -18.77 8.09
CA TYR A 329 -20.53 -18.11 9.38
C TYR A 329 -21.72 -17.25 9.82
N VAL A 330 -22.43 -16.61 8.88
CA VAL A 330 -23.70 -15.93 9.17
C VAL A 330 -24.72 -16.93 9.75
N ALA A 331 -24.91 -18.08 9.10
CA ALA A 331 -25.87 -19.08 9.52
C ALA A 331 -25.54 -19.66 10.91
N VAL A 332 -24.27 -20.01 11.15
CA VAL A 332 -23.82 -20.54 12.44
C VAL A 332 -23.92 -19.48 13.53
N TYR A 333 -23.51 -18.24 13.27
CA TYR A 333 -23.67 -17.14 14.22
C TYR A 333 -25.13 -16.93 14.64
N LEU A 334 -26.05 -16.87 13.68
CA LEU A 334 -27.48 -16.70 13.95
C LEU A 334 -28.03 -17.87 14.77
N ARG A 335 -27.67 -19.11 14.41
CA ARG A 335 -28.12 -20.31 15.12
C ARG A 335 -27.63 -20.36 16.56
N GLU A 336 -26.33 -20.15 16.78
CA GLU A 336 -25.71 -20.32 18.11
C GLU A 336 -26.04 -19.14 19.05
N CYS A 337 -26.11 -17.91 18.54
CA CYS A 337 -26.36 -16.72 19.38
C CYS A 337 -27.83 -16.41 19.58
N TRP A 338 -28.62 -16.51 18.51
CA TRP A 338 -29.99 -15.98 18.46
C TRP A 338 -31.04 -17.07 18.30
N GLY A 339 -30.67 -18.26 17.79
CA GLY A 339 -31.60 -19.34 17.49
C GLY A 339 -32.32 -19.94 18.71
N ARG A 340 -31.76 -19.81 19.91
CA ARG A 340 -32.41 -20.30 21.14
C ARG A 340 -33.52 -19.37 21.65
N LEU A 341 -33.49 -18.09 21.28
CA LEU A 341 -34.42 -17.08 21.80
C LEU A 341 -35.87 -17.32 21.31
N PRO A 342 -36.13 -17.55 20.01
CA PRO A 342 -37.47 -17.88 19.52
C PRO A 342 -38.08 -19.11 20.22
N ALA A 343 -37.27 -20.14 20.50
CA ALA A 343 -37.72 -21.36 21.17
C ALA A 343 -38.23 -21.12 22.61
N LEU A 344 -37.73 -20.09 23.31
CA LEU A 344 -38.22 -19.71 24.65
C LEU A 344 -39.67 -19.21 24.64
N LEU A 345 -40.14 -18.73 23.49
CA LEU A 345 -41.49 -18.20 23.26
C LEU A 345 -42.41 -19.22 22.56
N SER A 346 -42.03 -20.50 22.53
CA SER A 346 -42.81 -21.55 21.86
C SER A 346 -44.24 -21.66 22.41
N GLN A 347 -45.14 -22.16 21.57
CA GLN A 347 -46.55 -22.40 21.93
C GLN A 347 -46.77 -23.74 22.66
N GLU A 348 -45.74 -24.58 22.73
CA GLU A 348 -45.80 -25.91 23.35
C GLU A 348 -46.18 -25.79 24.83
N GLY A 349 -47.18 -26.56 25.29
CA GLY A 349 -47.69 -26.50 26.66
C GLY A 349 -48.65 -25.33 26.97
N LEU A 350 -48.95 -24.44 26.01
CA LEU A 350 -49.98 -23.40 26.13
C LEU A 350 -51.31 -23.77 25.43
N VAL A 351 -51.33 -24.83 24.62
CA VAL A 351 -52.50 -25.24 23.81
C VAL A 351 -53.40 -26.26 24.54
N LEU A 352 -52.89 -26.93 25.58
CA LEU A 352 -53.61 -27.93 26.36
C LEU A 352 -53.57 -27.51 27.84
N PHE A 353 -54.68 -27.01 28.39
CA PHE A 353 -54.76 -26.65 29.81
C PHE A 353 -55.60 -27.65 30.61
N PRO A 354 -54.98 -28.54 31.39
CA PRO A 354 -55.66 -29.27 32.47
C PRO A 354 -55.91 -28.40 33.73
N GLY A 355 -55.29 -27.21 33.85
CA GLY A 355 -55.18 -26.44 35.12
C GLY A 355 -55.70 -24.99 35.13
N GLY A 356 -56.41 -24.53 34.09
CA GLY A 356 -57.07 -23.20 34.06
C GLY A 356 -56.17 -21.98 33.79
N ARG A 357 -56.79 -20.78 33.72
CA ARG A 357 -56.16 -19.50 33.26
C ARG A 357 -55.00 -19.00 34.14
N ALA A 358 -54.92 -19.38 35.41
CA ALA A 358 -53.86 -18.93 36.32
C ALA A 358 -52.51 -19.61 36.00
N SER A 359 -52.53 -20.92 35.77
CA SER A 359 -51.33 -21.69 35.39
C SER A 359 -50.76 -21.23 34.04
N ALA A 360 -51.63 -20.90 33.08
CA ALA A 360 -51.26 -20.29 31.80
C ALA A 360 -50.49 -18.98 31.98
N ARG A 361 -50.99 -18.11 32.85
CA ARG A 361 -50.41 -16.79 33.13
C ARG A 361 -49.01 -16.90 33.72
N ASP A 362 -48.79 -17.81 34.67
CA ASP A 362 -47.49 -18.01 35.31
C ASP A 362 -46.46 -18.58 34.32
N LEU A 363 -46.87 -19.48 33.43
CA LEU A 363 -46.01 -20.02 32.38
C LEU A 363 -45.57 -18.93 31.37
N VAL A 364 -46.51 -18.08 30.92
CA VAL A 364 -46.21 -16.95 30.02
C VAL A 364 -45.25 -15.96 30.69
N LYS A 365 -45.48 -15.60 31.96
CA LYS A 365 -44.57 -14.74 32.72
C LYS A 365 -43.16 -15.32 32.80
N LYS A 366 -43.04 -16.63 33.06
CA LYS A 366 -41.75 -17.33 33.13
C LYS A 366 -41.02 -17.30 31.78
N ARG A 367 -41.73 -17.54 30.68
CA ARG A 367 -41.18 -17.51 29.31
C ARG A 367 -40.72 -16.12 28.90
N LEU A 368 -41.55 -15.10 29.10
CA LEU A 368 -41.21 -13.70 28.81
C LEU A 368 -39.99 -13.24 29.62
N LYS A 369 -39.93 -13.59 30.91
CA LYS A 369 -38.77 -13.27 31.76
C LYS A 369 -37.50 -13.95 31.24
N ALA A 370 -37.55 -15.25 30.94
CA ALA A 370 -36.40 -15.99 30.41
C ALA A 370 -35.94 -15.44 29.04
N PHE A 371 -36.87 -15.07 28.17
CA PHE A 371 -36.57 -14.44 26.89
C PHE A 371 -35.88 -13.08 27.09
N ASN A 372 -36.44 -12.19 27.92
CA ASN A 372 -35.86 -10.86 28.15
C ASN A 372 -34.45 -10.96 28.75
N GLU A 373 -34.24 -11.86 29.70
CA GLU A 373 -32.92 -12.11 30.29
C GLU A 373 -31.92 -12.65 29.24
N ALA A 374 -32.33 -13.62 28.43
CA ALA A 374 -31.49 -14.15 27.36
C ALA A 374 -31.15 -13.09 26.30
N PHE A 375 -32.15 -12.31 25.86
CA PHE A 375 -31.98 -11.21 24.91
C PHE A 375 -31.02 -10.14 25.45
N ASP A 376 -31.24 -9.65 26.67
CA ASP A 376 -30.38 -8.62 27.28
C ASP A 376 -28.95 -9.12 27.47
N ASN A 377 -28.77 -10.40 27.82
CA ASN A 377 -27.45 -11.01 27.96
C ASN A 377 -26.71 -11.07 26.61
N VAL A 378 -27.37 -11.53 25.55
CA VAL A 378 -26.79 -11.57 24.20
C VAL A 378 -26.49 -10.15 23.72
N TYR A 379 -27.44 -9.23 23.85
CA TYR A 379 -27.27 -7.83 23.46
C TYR A 379 -26.09 -7.16 24.18
N LYS A 380 -26.03 -7.29 25.52
CA LYS A 380 -24.94 -6.72 26.32
C LYS A 380 -23.59 -7.30 25.93
N LYS A 381 -23.51 -8.62 25.71
CA LYS A 381 -22.29 -9.31 25.29
C LYS A 381 -21.79 -8.79 23.94
N GLN A 382 -22.70 -8.62 22.98
CA GLN A 382 -22.36 -8.29 21.59
C GLN A 382 -22.29 -6.77 21.31
N SER A 383 -22.70 -5.94 22.26
CA SER A 383 -22.69 -4.47 22.14
C SER A 383 -21.31 -3.86 21.86
N ASN A 384 -20.23 -4.59 22.17
CA ASN A 384 -18.86 -4.14 21.95
C ASN A 384 -18.23 -4.66 20.66
N TRP A 385 -18.91 -5.54 19.94
CA TRP A 385 -18.39 -6.14 18.71
C TRP A 385 -18.60 -5.20 17.54
N VAL A 386 -17.78 -5.34 16.50
CA VAL A 386 -17.78 -4.43 15.36
C VAL A 386 -17.92 -5.20 14.05
N VAL A 387 -18.83 -4.74 13.20
CA VAL A 387 -18.90 -5.12 11.78
C VAL A 387 -18.58 -3.87 10.98
N PRO A 388 -17.34 -3.70 10.49
CA PRO A 388 -16.89 -2.44 9.89
C PRO A 388 -17.71 -2.05 8.66
N ASP A 389 -17.97 -3.02 7.78
CA ASP A 389 -18.69 -2.79 6.53
C ASP A 389 -20.18 -2.54 6.79
N LYS A 390 -20.68 -1.42 6.28
CA LYS A 390 -22.06 -0.98 6.46
C LYS A 390 -23.06 -1.95 5.85
N SER A 391 -22.80 -2.46 4.64
CA SER A 391 -23.75 -3.34 3.95
C SER A 391 -23.87 -4.71 4.59
N LEU A 392 -22.77 -5.28 5.10
CA LEU A 392 -22.82 -6.51 5.89
C LEU A 392 -23.56 -6.29 7.21
N ARG A 393 -23.27 -5.17 7.90
CA ARG A 393 -23.91 -4.81 9.16
C ARG A 393 -25.42 -4.67 9.02
N GLU A 394 -25.89 -3.94 8.02
CA GLU A 394 -27.32 -3.73 7.75
C GLU A 394 -28.03 -5.05 7.45
N LYS A 395 -27.44 -5.91 6.60
CA LYS A 395 -27.99 -7.24 6.31
C LYS A 395 -28.08 -8.10 7.56
N LEU A 396 -27.03 -8.11 8.39
CA LEU A 396 -27.01 -8.87 9.63
C LEU A 396 -28.10 -8.38 10.61
N CYS A 397 -28.19 -7.07 10.85
CA CYS A 397 -29.21 -6.50 11.72
C CYS A 397 -30.63 -6.79 11.22
N GLN A 398 -30.87 -6.70 9.90
CA GLN A 398 -32.16 -7.07 9.31
C GLN A 398 -32.51 -8.54 9.53
N LEU A 399 -31.55 -9.45 9.37
CA LEU A 399 -31.76 -10.87 9.68
C LEU A 399 -32.11 -11.08 11.15
N LEU A 400 -31.45 -10.38 12.07
CA LEU A 400 -31.76 -10.45 13.50
C LEU A 400 -33.18 -9.95 13.81
N VAL A 401 -33.55 -8.79 13.26
CA VAL A 401 -34.89 -8.22 13.41
C VAL A 401 -35.95 -9.18 12.88
N HIS A 402 -35.76 -9.72 11.67
CA HIS A 402 -36.70 -10.66 11.06
C HIS A 402 -36.82 -11.97 11.84
N THR A 403 -35.74 -12.43 12.48
CA THR A 403 -35.75 -13.68 13.26
C THR A 403 -36.43 -13.51 14.62
N ILE A 404 -36.22 -12.37 15.29
CA ILE A 404 -36.60 -12.21 16.71
C ILE A 404 -37.91 -11.44 16.87
N VAL A 405 -38.09 -10.32 16.17
CA VAL A 405 -39.19 -9.38 16.41
C VAL A 405 -40.56 -10.00 16.09
N PRO A 406 -40.77 -10.72 14.96
CA PRO A 406 -42.06 -11.34 14.67
C PRO A 406 -42.50 -12.38 15.71
N VAL A 407 -41.57 -13.19 16.21
CA VAL A 407 -41.86 -14.22 17.23
C VAL A 407 -42.25 -13.56 18.55
N TYR A 408 -41.51 -12.53 18.95
CA TYR A 408 -41.84 -11.75 20.14
C TYR A 408 -43.20 -11.04 20.03
N MET A 409 -43.45 -10.37 18.89
CA MET A 409 -44.72 -9.70 18.59
C MET A 409 -45.91 -10.66 18.65
N SER A 410 -45.82 -11.81 17.98
CA SER A 410 -46.87 -12.82 17.99
C SER A 410 -47.13 -13.35 19.41
N HIS A 411 -46.08 -13.59 20.19
CA HIS A 411 -46.24 -14.04 21.57
C HIS A 411 -46.92 -12.98 22.47
N LEU A 412 -46.54 -11.70 22.33
CA LEU A 412 -47.20 -10.60 23.05
C LEU A 412 -48.65 -10.39 22.61
N GLN A 413 -48.97 -10.49 21.33
CA GLN A 413 -50.36 -10.33 20.87
C GLN A 413 -51.28 -11.43 21.42
N ASN A 414 -50.79 -12.67 21.45
CA ASN A 414 -51.58 -13.82 21.89
C ASN A 414 -51.71 -13.91 23.41
N TYR A 415 -50.68 -13.50 24.17
CA TYR A 415 -50.61 -13.74 25.62
C TYR A 415 -50.37 -12.48 26.47
N GLY A 416 -50.06 -11.34 25.86
CA GLY A 416 -49.86 -10.04 26.53
C GLY A 416 -51.03 -9.60 27.42
N PRO A 417 -52.30 -9.69 26.96
CA PRO A 417 -53.46 -9.34 27.77
C PRO A 417 -53.59 -10.14 29.08
N LEU A 418 -52.99 -11.34 29.16
CA LEU A 418 -52.98 -12.17 30.38
C LEU A 418 -52.00 -11.64 31.44
N VAL A 419 -50.98 -10.88 31.02
CA VAL A 419 -49.89 -10.37 31.87
C VAL A 419 -50.09 -8.89 32.20
N GLU A 420 -50.75 -8.12 31.33
CA GLU A 420 -51.05 -6.70 31.51
C GLU A 420 -52.09 -6.41 32.61
N GLN A 421 -52.90 -7.40 33.00
CA GLN A 421 -53.88 -7.29 34.09
C GLN A 421 -53.25 -7.28 35.51
N ASP A 422 -51.93 -7.38 35.61
CA ASP A 422 -51.17 -7.45 36.86
C ASP A 422 -50.39 -6.15 37.09
N GLY A 423 -50.37 -5.62 38.33
CA GLY A 423 -49.64 -4.40 38.71
C GLY A 423 -48.11 -4.47 38.53
N SER A 424 -47.59 -5.63 38.11
CA SER A 424 -46.19 -5.90 37.80
C SER A 424 -45.87 -6.05 36.29
N ALA A 425 -46.80 -5.65 35.40
CA ALA A 425 -46.67 -5.79 33.94
C ALA A 425 -45.36 -5.24 33.34
N ALA A 426 -44.85 -4.12 33.87
CA ALA A 426 -43.60 -3.49 33.43
C ALA A 426 -42.34 -4.38 33.62
N LYS A 427 -42.41 -5.40 34.49
CA LYS A 427 -41.31 -6.36 34.72
C LYS A 427 -41.23 -7.44 33.63
N TYR A 428 -42.33 -7.69 32.92
CA TYR A 428 -42.46 -8.78 31.94
C TYR A 428 -42.56 -8.27 30.50
N VAL A 429 -43.19 -7.11 30.30
CA VAL A 429 -43.20 -6.38 29.02
C VAL A 429 -42.11 -5.30 29.07
N LYS A 430 -40.85 -5.75 29.14
CA LYS A 430 -39.68 -4.87 29.34
C LYS A 430 -39.35 -4.05 28.09
N HIS A 431 -39.60 -4.61 26.91
CA HIS A 431 -39.21 -4.04 25.62
C HIS A 431 -40.43 -3.99 24.70
N THR A 432 -40.67 -2.85 24.06
CA THR A 432 -41.62 -2.80 22.93
C THR A 432 -40.98 -3.41 21.69
N ALA A 433 -41.79 -3.87 20.72
CA ALA A 433 -41.27 -4.38 19.46
C ALA A 433 -40.37 -3.35 18.74
N GLN A 434 -40.78 -2.08 18.75
CA GLN A 434 -39.98 -0.98 18.22
C GLN A 434 -38.67 -0.78 18.98
N SER A 435 -38.69 -0.92 20.31
CA SER A 435 -37.48 -0.83 21.13
C SER A 435 -36.50 -1.95 20.82
N MET A 436 -36.97 -3.20 20.66
CA MET A 436 -36.11 -4.33 20.26
C MET A 436 -35.52 -4.13 18.88
N GLU A 437 -36.33 -3.69 17.91
CA GLU A 437 -35.85 -3.39 16.57
C GLU A 437 -34.74 -2.33 16.61
N ASN A 438 -34.96 -1.23 17.35
CA ASN A 438 -33.96 -0.17 17.52
C ASN A 438 -32.68 -0.69 18.19
N MET A 439 -32.80 -1.53 19.23
CA MET A 439 -31.66 -2.16 19.88
C MET A 439 -30.87 -3.02 18.89
N LEU A 440 -31.52 -3.93 18.18
CA LEU A 440 -30.87 -4.80 17.20
C LEU A 440 -30.19 -4.00 16.08
N ASN A 441 -30.84 -2.94 15.58
CA ASN A 441 -30.25 -2.06 14.57
C ASN A 441 -29.06 -1.23 15.08
N SER A 442 -28.94 -1.04 16.39
CA SER A 442 -27.82 -0.33 17.01
C SER A 442 -26.59 -1.22 17.28
N LEU A 443 -26.68 -2.54 17.05
CA LEU A 443 -25.55 -3.46 17.22
C LEU A 443 -24.46 -3.25 16.15
N PHE A 444 -23.25 -3.71 16.49
CA PHE A 444 -22.08 -3.81 15.60
C PHE A 444 -21.54 -2.49 15.05
N GLN A 445 -21.95 -1.36 15.64
CA GLN A 445 -21.50 -0.06 15.18
C GLN A 445 -20.00 0.14 15.46
N PRO A 446 -19.23 0.70 14.51
CA PRO A 446 -17.85 1.05 14.78
C PRO A 446 -17.81 2.11 15.89
N ARG A 447 -16.95 1.93 16.88
CA ARG A 447 -16.72 2.97 17.89
C ARG A 447 -15.99 4.14 17.24
N LEU A 448 -16.68 5.28 17.11
CA LEU A 448 -16.05 6.57 16.87
C LEU A 448 -15.21 6.91 18.12
N GLY A 449 -13.96 6.46 18.15
CA GLY A 449 -12.97 7.09 19.02
C GLY A 449 -12.95 8.58 18.71
N LYS A 450 -12.80 9.43 19.73
CA LYS A 450 -12.59 10.89 19.59
C LYS A 450 -11.36 11.15 18.71
N PHE A 451 -11.53 11.10 17.40
CA PHE A 451 -10.64 11.68 16.41
C PHE A 451 -11.56 12.45 15.48
N GLY A 452 -11.44 13.78 15.56
CA GLY A 452 -12.28 14.70 14.83
C GLY A 452 -12.32 14.39 13.33
N SER A 453 -13.44 14.76 12.72
CA SER A 453 -13.65 14.83 11.27
C SER A 453 -12.34 15.14 10.52
N MET A 454 -11.75 14.13 9.90
CA MET A 454 -10.59 14.28 9.04
C MET A 454 -10.90 13.62 7.71
N LYS A 455 -10.88 14.45 6.67
CA LYS A 455 -11.18 14.11 5.27
C LYS A 455 -10.37 12.88 4.83
N ASN A 456 -11.03 12.00 4.09
CA ASN A 456 -10.57 10.68 3.61
C ASN A 456 -9.20 10.66 2.89
N THR A 457 -8.65 11.81 2.50
CA THR A 457 -7.38 11.93 1.78
C THR A 457 -6.14 11.82 2.69
N GLN A 458 -6.26 12.01 4.01
CA GLN A 458 -5.13 11.89 4.96
C GLN A 458 -5.00 10.49 5.60
N LEU A 459 -5.95 9.59 5.36
CA LEU A 459 -5.95 8.24 5.95
C LEU A 459 -4.79 7.39 5.41
N ILE A 460 -4.48 7.51 4.12
CA ILE A 460 -3.38 6.77 3.46
C ILE A 460 -2.04 7.11 4.12
N GLY A 461 -1.76 8.38 4.43
CA GLY A 461 -0.51 8.80 5.08
C GLY A 461 -0.36 8.33 6.53
N LYS A 462 -1.46 8.27 7.30
CA LYS A 462 -1.41 7.77 8.69
C LYS A 462 -1.48 6.23 8.77
N ILE A 463 -2.16 5.56 7.84
CA ILE A 463 -2.15 4.10 7.70
C ILE A 463 -0.77 3.61 7.29
N LYS A 464 -0.09 4.30 6.34
CA LYS A 464 1.32 4.09 6.00
C LYS A 464 2.20 4.09 7.26
N ASN A 465 2.04 5.06 8.16
CA ASN A 465 2.86 5.17 9.37
C ASN A 465 2.55 4.13 10.47
N VAL A 466 1.29 3.75 10.68
CA VAL A 466 0.95 2.80 11.76
C VAL A 466 1.28 1.37 11.36
N VAL A 467 1.04 1.00 10.09
CA VAL A 467 1.37 -0.34 9.59
C VAL A 467 2.88 -0.48 9.41
N ALA A 468 3.58 0.55 8.90
CA ALA A 468 5.04 0.58 8.92
C ALA A 468 5.59 0.41 10.34
N ASN A 469 4.97 1.02 11.37
CA ASN A 469 5.40 0.84 12.75
C ASN A 469 5.11 -0.57 13.33
N GLN A 470 4.07 -1.28 12.88
CA GLN A 470 3.82 -2.67 13.31
C GLN A 470 4.74 -3.67 12.62
N PHE A 471 4.99 -3.54 11.31
CA PHE A 471 6.03 -4.32 10.63
C PHE A 471 7.44 -3.99 11.16
N ARG A 472 7.67 -2.74 11.58
CA ARG A 472 8.93 -2.27 12.18
C ARG A 472 9.28 -2.97 13.49
N SER A 473 8.31 -3.21 14.38
CA SER A 473 8.58 -3.91 15.65
C SER A 473 9.04 -5.35 15.46
N THR A 474 8.62 -6.00 14.36
CA THR A 474 9.02 -7.37 14.02
C THR A 474 10.36 -7.41 13.27
N LEU A 475 10.68 -6.40 12.46
CA LEU A 475 11.94 -6.31 11.69
C LEU A 475 13.18 -5.93 12.52
N THR A 476 13.02 -5.30 13.69
CA THR A 476 14.17 -4.95 14.57
C THR A 476 14.44 -5.99 15.66
N ALA A 477 13.71 -7.10 15.68
CA ALA A 477 13.74 -8.10 16.76
C ALA A 477 14.39 -9.46 16.38
N VAL A 478 15.16 -9.50 15.28
CA VAL A 478 15.97 -10.67 14.88
C VAL A 478 17.44 -10.33 14.93
#